data_AF-A0A537QX14-F1
#
_entry.id   AF-A0A537QX14-F1
#
_cell.length_a   1.000
_cell.length_b   1.000
_cell.length_c   1.000
_cell.angle_alpha   90.00
_cell.angle_beta   90.00
_cell.angle_gamma   90.00
#
_symmetry.space_group_name_H-M   'P 1'
#
loop_
_entity.id
_entity.type
_entity.pdbx_description
1 polymer ?
#
loop_
_entity_poly.entity_id
_entity_poly.type
_entity_poly.pdbx_seq_one_letter_code
_entity_poly.pdbx_strand_id
1 'polypeptide(L)' 'MPLYFYRITYGEGAPPWPHEGVELADDEAAWVEATTSCGEMLRDLDGALKAGPEWRMEVTRESGEVVYRLTFLAEVFTT' A
#
# COMPACT_ATOMS: atom_id res chain seq x y z
N MET A 1 -7.28 14.68 -14.82
CA MET A 1 -6.53 13.46 -14.47
C MET A 1 -7.31 12.81 -13.33
N PRO A 2 -7.59 11.50 -13.37
CA PRO A 2 -8.20 10.80 -12.24
C PRO A 2 -7.36 10.92 -10.97
N LEU A 3 -8.05 11.04 -9.83
CA LEU A 3 -7.42 11.14 -8.51
C LEU A 3 -7.42 9.77 -7.83
N TYR A 4 -6.24 9.35 -7.35
CA TYR A 4 -6.03 8.08 -6.67
C TYR A 4 -5.54 8.30 -5.23
N PHE A 5 -5.91 7.39 -4.34
CA PHE A 5 -5.48 7.39 -2.95
C PHE A 5 -4.87 6.03 -2.59
N TYR A 6 -3.83 6.05 -1.77
CA TYR A 6 -3.04 4.87 -1.40
C TYR A 6 -3.17 4.65 0.10
N ARG A 7 -4.06 3.75 0.49
CA ARG A 7 -4.32 3.46 1.90
C ARG A 7 -3.40 2.35 2.38
N ILE A 8 -2.44 2.70 3.22
CA ILE A 8 -1.52 1.74 3.82
C ILE A 8 -2.04 1.31 5.19
N THR A 9 -2.06 0.01 5.44
CA THR A 9 -2.38 -0.58 6.73
C THR A 9 -1.17 -1.39 7.18
N TYR A 10 -0.48 -0.90 8.20
CA TYR A 10 0.68 -1.57 8.79
C TYR A 10 0.99 -1.01 10.20
N GLY A 11 0.51 -1.70 11.24
CA GLY A 11 0.79 -1.35 12.64
C GLY A 11 0.58 0.14 12.97
N GLU A 12 1.32 0.64 13.95
CA GLU A 12 1.31 2.07 14.33
C GLU A 12 2.13 2.97 13.38
N GLY A 13 2.83 2.37 12.40
CA GLY A 13 3.68 3.08 11.43
C GLY A 13 2.95 3.52 10.16
N ALA A 14 1.67 3.15 10.01
CA ALA A 14 0.89 3.57 8.85
C ALA A 14 0.68 5.10 8.87
N PRO A 15 0.84 5.79 7.72
CA PRO A 15 0.55 7.21 7.66
C PRO A 15 -0.93 7.48 8.04
N PRO A 16 -1.23 8.67 8.60
CA PRO A 16 -2.58 9.02 9.03
C PRO A 16 -3.51 9.24 7.83
N TRP A 17 -4.60 8.49 7.76
CA TRP A 17 -5.60 8.59 6.69
C TRP A 17 -6.68 9.66 6.98
N PRO A 18 -7.20 10.40 5.98
CA PRO A 18 -6.84 10.36 4.56
C PRO A 18 -5.58 11.16 4.23
N HIS A 19 -4.85 10.70 3.21
CA HIS A 19 -3.73 11.43 2.62
C HIS A 19 -4.21 12.26 1.43
N GLU A 20 -3.36 13.18 0.97
CA GLU A 20 -3.56 13.85 -0.31
C GLU A 20 -3.58 12.82 -1.44
N GLY A 21 -4.57 12.93 -2.34
CA GLY A 21 -4.67 12.07 -3.50
C GLY A 21 -3.64 12.47 -4.56
N VAL A 22 -3.25 11.52 -5.41
CA VAL A 22 -2.32 11.73 -6.52
C VAL A 22 -3.10 11.76 -7.83
N GLU A 23 -2.97 12.86 -8.57
CA GLU A 23 -3.51 12.94 -9.94
C GLU A 23 -2.63 12.15 -10.90
N LEU A 24 -3.20 11.14 -11.56
CA LEU A 24 -2.50 10.28 -12.51
C LEU A 24 -3.26 10.17 -13.82
N ALA A 25 -2.61 9.64 -14.86
CA ALA A 25 -3.22 9.53 -16.18
C ALA A 25 -4.37 8.52 -16.21
N ASP A 26 -4.15 7.35 -15.61
CA ASP A 26 -5.05 6.19 -15.63
C ASP A 26 -4.69 5.19 -14.51
N ASP A 27 -5.40 4.05 -14.50
CA ASP A 27 -5.18 3.00 -13.50
C ASP A 27 -3.80 2.33 -13.66
N GLU A 28 -3.23 2.28 -14.88
CA GLU A 28 -1.90 1.70 -15.10
C GLU A 28 -0.81 2.58 -14.45
N ALA A 29 -0.93 3.91 -14.58
CA ALA A 29 -0.07 4.84 -13.86
C ALA A 29 -0.20 4.67 -12.34
N ALA A 30 -1.42 4.46 -11.83
CA ALA A 30 -1.66 4.19 -10.41
C ALA A 30 -1.04 2.85 -9.94
N TRP A 31 -1.04 1.83 -10.80
CA TRP A 31 -0.37 0.56 -10.53
C TRP A 31 1.16 0.71 -10.45
N VAL A 32 1.76 1.47 -11.38
CA VAL A 32 3.21 1.75 -11.37
C VAL A 32 3.61 2.48 -10.10
N GLU A 33 2.86 3.51 -9.71
CA GLU A 33 3.07 4.24 -8.46
C GLU A 33 2.93 3.32 -7.23
N ALA A 34 1.85 2.54 -7.16
CA ALA A 34 1.58 1.62 -6.05
C ALA A 34 2.71 0.60 -5.84
N THR A 35 3.15 -0.05 -6.92
CA THR A 35 4.19 -1.08 -6.86
C THR A 35 5.56 -0.51 -6.52
N THR A 36 5.88 0.68 -7.02
CA THR A 36 7.12 1.40 -6.70
C THR A 36 7.14 1.80 -5.22
N SER A 37 6.10 2.51 -4.76
CA SER A 37 5.94 2.92 -3.37
C SER A 37 5.94 1.74 -2.40
N CYS A 38 5.26 0.64 -2.74
CA CYS A 38 5.29 -0.60 -1.96
C CYS A 38 6.72 -1.14 -1.79
N GLY A 39 7.50 -1.19 -2.88
CA GLY A 39 8.89 -1.64 -2.84
C GLY A 39 9.79 -0.76 -1.97
N GLU A 40 9.59 0.56 -2.00
CA GLU A 40 10.32 1.51 -1.14
C GLU A 40 9.95 1.33 0.33
N MET A 41 8.66 1.24 0.65
CA MET A 41 8.20 1.02 2.03
C MET A 41 8.72 -0.30 2.59
N LEU A 42 8.65 -1.39 1.82
CA LEU A 42 9.19 -2.68 2.25
C LEU A 42 10.72 -2.65 2.45
N ARG A 43 11.45 -1.85 1.64
CA ARG A 43 12.89 -1.63 1.83
C ARG A 43 13.16 -0.88 3.13
N ASP A 44 12.39 0.17 3.41
CA ASP A 44 12.54 1.00 4.61
C ASP A 44 12.18 0.26 5.90
N LEU A 45 11.39 -0.82 5.82
CA LEU A 45 11.17 -1.70 6.95
C LEU A 45 12.47 -2.38 7.42
N ASP A 46 13.51 -2.50 6.60
CA ASP A 46 14.87 -2.95 6.97
C ASP A 46 14.92 -4.15 7.96
N GLY A 47 14.13 -5.20 7.69
CA GLY A 47 14.05 -6.39 8.54
C GLY A 47 13.22 -6.26 9.84
N ALA A 48 12.62 -5.09 10.07
CA ALA A 48 11.65 -4.85 11.14
C ALA A 48 10.29 -5.49 10.85
N LEU A 49 10.02 -5.87 9.59
CA LEU A 49 8.82 -6.63 9.25
C LEU A 49 8.82 -7.96 10.01
N LYS A 50 7.89 -8.09 10.95
CA LYS A 50 7.70 -9.32 11.73
C LYS A 50 6.66 -10.20 11.07
N ALA A 51 6.86 -11.51 11.17
CA ALA A 51 5.78 -12.45 10.90
C ALA A 51 4.61 -12.16 11.86
N GLY A 52 3.40 -12.07 11.32
CA GLY A 52 2.25 -11.52 12.04
C GLY A 52 1.47 -10.51 11.20
N PRO A 53 1.25 -9.27 11.68
CA PRO A 53 0.28 -8.36 11.08
C PRO A 53 0.59 -8.09 9.60
N GLU A 54 -0.44 -8.27 8.78
CA GLU A 54 -0.40 -8.09 7.34
C GLU A 54 -0.05 -6.63 6.99
N TRP A 55 0.99 -6.43 6.17
CA TRP A 55 1.18 -5.16 5.48
C TRP A 55 0.26 -5.14 4.26
N ARG A 56 -0.52 -4.07 4.10
CA ARG A 56 -1.47 -3.93 3.00
C ARG A 56 -1.46 -2.51 2.44
N MET A 57 -1.57 -2.40 1.13
CA MET A 57 -1.87 -1.16 0.42
C MET A 57 -3.10 -1.35 -0.46
N GLU A 58 -4.09 -0.47 -0.30
CA GLU A 58 -5.26 -0.38 -1.17
C GLU A 58 -5.18 0.89 -2.01
N VAL A 59 -5.33 0.75 -3.32
CA VAL A 59 -5.38 1.87 -4.26
C VAL A 59 -6.83 2.12 -4.59
N THR A 60 -7.34 3.31 -4.26
CA THR A 60 -8.73 3.69 -4.50
C THR A 60 -8.82 4.90 -5.42
N ARG A 61 -9.84 4.95 -6.28
CA ARG A 61 -10.23 6.18 -6.98
C ARG A 61 -10.94 7.15 -6.03
N GLU A 62 -11.16 8.38 -6.48
CA GLU A 62 -11.97 9.38 -5.77
C GLU A 62 -13.39 8.90 -5.39
N SER A 63 -13.96 7.96 -6.15
CA SER A 63 -15.24 7.33 -5.84
C SER A 63 -15.19 6.42 -4.60
N GLY A 64 -14.01 6.11 -4.09
CA GLY A 64 -13.77 5.11 -3.04
C GLY A 64 -13.69 3.67 -3.56
N GLU A 65 -13.82 3.45 -4.87
CA GLU A 65 -13.65 2.14 -5.49
C GLU A 65 -12.20 1.69 -5.36
N VAL A 66 -11.98 0.50 -4.77
CA VAL A 66 -10.66 -0.14 -4.73
C VAL A 66 -10.36 -0.73 -6.10
N VAL A 67 -9.31 -0.23 -6.74
CA VAL A 67 -8.84 -0.70 -8.05
C VAL A 67 -7.78 -1.78 -7.89
N TYR A 68 -6.86 -1.60 -6.92
CA TYR A 68 -5.80 -2.55 -6.63
C TYR A 68 -5.63 -2.77 -5.13
N ARG A 69 -5.14 -3.96 -4.78
CA ARG A 69 -4.69 -4.27 -3.43
C ARG A 69 -3.40 -5.07 -3.48
N LEU A 70 -2.39 -4.56 -2.78
CA LEU A 70 -1.13 -5.25 -2.53
C LEU A 70 -1.13 -5.74 -1.08
N THR A 71 -0.78 -7.00 -0.87
CA THR A 71 -0.69 -7.63 0.45
C THR A 71 0.68 -8.30 0.56
N PHE A 72 1.39 -8.03 1.66
CA PHE A 72 2.60 -8.75 2.03
C PHE A 72 2.37 -9.46 3.37
N LEU A 73 2.56 -10.78 3.36
CA LEU A 73 2.33 -11.65 4.51
C LEU A 73 3.61 -12.41 4.84
N ALA A 74 4.00 -12.35 6.10
CA ALA A 74 5.09 -13.15 6.65
C ALA A 74 4.50 -14.18 7.63
N GLU A 75 4.76 -15.47 7.37
CA GLU A 75 4.23 -16.59 8.15
C GLU A 75 5.36 -17.33 8.88
N VAL A 76 5.09 -17.79 10.09
CA VAL A 76 6.00 -18.69 10.83
C VAL A 76 5.36 -20.08 10.85
N PHE A 77 6.13 -21.09 10.47
CA PHE A 77 5.74 -22.48 10.59
C PHE A 77 6.51 -23.11 11.76
N THR A 78 5.80 -23.51 12.81
CA THR A 78 6.36 -24.32 13.91
C THR A 78 6.07 -25.80 13.64
N THR A 79 7.12 -26.64 13.73
CA THR A 79 7.03 -28.12 13.66
C THR A 79 6.67 -28.70 15.02
#